data_AF-A0A842CQK7-F1
#
_entry.id   AF-A0A842CQK7-F1
#
_cell.length_a   1.000
_cell.length_b   1.000
_cell.length_c   1.000
_cell.angle_alpha   90.00
_cell.angle_beta   90.00
_cell.angle_gamma   90.00
#
_symmetry.space_group_name_H-M   'P 1'
#
loop_
_entity.id
_entity.type
_entity.pdbx_description
1 polymer ?
#
loop_
_entity_poly.entity_id
_entity_poly.type
_entity_poly.pdbx_seq_one_letter_code
_entity_poly.pdbx_strand_id
1 'polypeptide(L)'
;MTKEKVSENVEIEDKVQDISAFLPGAFEDTKKMELAISPRFRDKDGIPIKFKFESVSSERITALRKECTRRMTSSRNRQVGETFDSEKFQARLALESTVYPDFTNKDLLKAYNTVSATELAQKILSVPGDYTEWINAAAAVNGFDESFDSNDEDFYKEEAKN
;
A
#
# COMPACT_ATOMS: atom_id res chain seq x y z
N MET A 1 51.12 43.56 18.83
CA MET A 1 49.75 44.03 18.58
C MET A 1 49.31 43.46 17.25
N THR A 2 48.28 42.61 17.31
CA THR A 2 47.30 42.25 16.26
C THR A 2 47.81 41.97 14.83
N LYS A 3 47.98 40.68 14.52
CA LYS A 3 47.81 40.19 13.15
C LYS A 3 46.32 40.07 12.83
N GLU A 4 45.95 40.64 11.70
CA GLU A 4 44.63 40.60 11.09
C GLU A 4 44.05 39.19 11.05
N LYS A 5 42.82 39.06 11.54
CA LYS A 5 41.96 37.91 11.33
C LYS A 5 40.73 38.42 10.59
N VAL A 6 40.86 38.60 9.29
CA VAL A 6 39.74 38.91 8.40
C VAL A 6 39.91 38.10 7.12
N SER A 7 39.27 36.94 7.06
CA SER A 7 38.73 36.33 5.85
C SER A 7 38.29 34.92 6.19
N GLU A 8 37.00 34.77 6.44
CA GLU A 8 36.22 33.62 6.01
C GLU A 8 34.75 33.98 6.27
N ASN A 9 34.23 34.84 5.40
CA ASN A 9 32.79 34.88 5.16
C ASN A 9 32.47 33.59 4.42
N VAL A 10 32.14 32.54 5.17
CA VAL A 10 31.45 31.38 4.61
C VAL A 10 30.02 31.84 4.37
N GLU A 11 29.69 32.10 3.11
CA GLU A 11 28.32 32.27 2.65
C GLU A 11 27.58 30.95 2.93
N ILE A 12 26.85 30.93 4.05
CA ILE A 12 25.84 29.92 4.30
C ILE A 12 24.68 30.32 3.37
N GLU A 13 24.61 29.71 2.20
CA GLU A 13 23.41 29.72 1.39
C GLU A 13 22.30 29.03 2.20
N ASP A 14 21.51 29.83 2.91
CA ASP A 14 20.21 29.42 3.44
C ASP A 14 19.31 29.05 2.25
N LYS A 15 19.38 27.79 1.80
CA LYS A 15 18.34 27.19 0.97
C LYS A 15 17.07 27.11 1.80
N VAL A 16 16.31 28.20 1.82
CA VAL A 16 14.95 28.23 2.38
C VAL A 16 14.16 27.11 1.70
N GLN A 17 13.78 26.10 2.47
CA GLN A 17 13.02 24.95 1.97
C GLN A 17 11.63 25.43 1.55
N ASP A 18 11.24 25.17 0.30
CA ASP A 18 9.93 25.55 -0.22
C ASP A 18 8.85 24.59 0.27
N ILE A 19 7.91 25.11 1.06
CA ILE A 19 6.80 24.33 1.63
C ILE A 19 5.70 24.03 0.61
N SER A 20 5.70 24.71 -0.54
CA SER A 20 4.64 24.61 -1.56
C SER A 20 4.49 23.18 -2.09
N ALA A 21 5.58 22.41 -2.11
CA ALA A 21 5.59 21.01 -2.52
C ALA A 21 4.79 20.08 -1.59
N PHE A 22 4.48 20.50 -0.36
CA PHE A 22 3.72 19.69 0.61
C PHE A 22 2.26 20.14 0.75
N LEU A 23 1.82 21.12 -0.05
CA LEU A 23 0.43 21.58 -0.03
C LEU A 23 -0.49 20.58 -0.76
N PRO A 24 -1.78 20.50 -0.38
CA PRO A 24 -2.74 19.64 -1.07
C PRO A 24 -2.78 19.94 -2.58
N GLY A 25 -2.67 18.89 -3.40
CA GLY A 25 -2.65 19.00 -4.86
C GLY A 25 -1.28 19.28 -5.47
N ALA A 26 -0.22 19.44 -4.66
CA ALA A 26 1.16 19.55 -5.15
C ALA A 26 1.85 18.19 -5.37
N PHE A 27 1.24 17.10 -4.92
CA PHE A 27 1.77 15.73 -5.03
C PHE A 27 0.65 14.75 -5.42
N GLU A 28 1.02 13.56 -5.91
CA GLU A 28 0.06 12.50 -6.19
C GLU A 28 -0.36 11.82 -4.88
N ASP A 29 -1.66 11.83 -4.58
CA ASP A 29 -2.20 11.38 -3.30
C ASP A 29 -2.10 9.86 -3.09
N THR A 30 -1.98 9.09 -4.18
CA THR A 30 -2.09 7.62 -4.16
C THR A 30 -1.15 6.95 -5.15
N LYS A 31 -0.38 5.96 -4.70
CA LYS A 31 0.38 5.07 -5.58
C LYS A 31 -0.56 4.08 -6.25
N LYS A 32 -0.42 3.90 -7.57
CA LYS A 32 -1.20 2.93 -8.36
C LYS A 32 -0.28 1.87 -8.95
N MET A 33 -0.83 0.67 -9.13
CA MET A 33 -0.07 -0.47 -9.62
C MET A 33 -0.98 -1.45 -10.38
N GLU A 34 -0.47 -2.03 -11.46
CA GLU A 34 -1.17 -3.09 -12.19
C GLU A 34 -0.33 -4.36 -12.27
N LEU A 35 -0.87 -5.50 -11.84
CA LEU A 35 -0.14 -6.77 -11.80
C LEU A 35 -1.02 -7.96 -12.18
N ALA A 36 -0.51 -8.83 -13.05
CA ALA A 36 -1.18 -10.08 -13.39
C ALA A 36 -0.88 -11.14 -12.31
N ILE A 37 -1.80 -11.30 -11.35
CA ILE A 37 -1.65 -12.22 -10.21
C ILE A 37 -1.65 -13.68 -10.64
N SER A 38 -2.44 -14.03 -11.65
CA SER A 38 -2.60 -15.42 -12.08
C SER A 38 -2.78 -15.51 -13.60
N PRO A 39 -2.11 -16.44 -14.28
CA PRO A 39 -2.33 -16.70 -15.72
C PRO A 39 -3.69 -17.33 -16.01
N ARG A 40 -4.49 -17.66 -14.97
CA ARG A 40 -5.81 -18.29 -15.07
C ARG A 40 -6.91 -17.30 -15.48
N PHE A 41 -6.76 -16.02 -15.13
CA PHE A 41 -7.73 -14.99 -15.50
C PHE A 41 -7.28 -14.38 -16.82
N ARG A 42 -8.02 -14.67 -17.90
CA ARG A 42 -7.68 -14.20 -19.25
C ARG A 42 -8.84 -13.44 -19.86
N ASP A 43 -8.51 -12.43 -20.65
CA ASP A 43 -9.50 -11.72 -21.46
C ASP A 43 -9.90 -12.52 -22.71
N LYS A 44 -10.66 -11.88 -23.61
CA LYS A 44 -11.15 -12.50 -24.85
C LYS A 44 -10.02 -12.85 -25.82
N ASP A 45 -8.89 -12.16 -25.72
CA ASP A 45 -7.72 -12.36 -26.59
C ASP A 45 -6.71 -13.34 -25.96
N GLY A 46 -7.03 -13.89 -24.78
CA GLY A 46 -6.21 -14.85 -24.07
C GLY A 46 -5.08 -14.23 -23.26
N ILE A 47 -5.08 -12.91 -23.07
CA ILE A 47 -4.06 -12.19 -22.31
C ILE A 47 -4.40 -12.24 -20.81
N PRO A 48 -3.44 -12.54 -19.91
CA PRO A 48 -3.68 -12.49 -18.48
C PRO A 48 -4.18 -11.11 -18.02
N ILE A 49 -5.29 -11.12 -17.30
CA ILE A 49 -5.92 -9.92 -16.77
C ILE A 49 -5.08 -9.38 -15.62
N LYS A 50 -4.69 -8.10 -15.73
CA LYS A 50 -4.02 -7.38 -14.64
C LYS A 50 -5.03 -6.93 -13.59
N PHE A 51 -4.71 -7.19 -12.35
CA PHE A 51 -5.38 -6.59 -11.21
C PHE A 51 -4.90 -5.16 -11.07
N LYS A 52 -5.78 -4.26 -10.64
CA LYS A 52 -5.46 -2.85 -10.38
C LYS A 52 -5.46 -2.61 -8.89
N PHE A 53 -4.40 -2.01 -8.41
CA PHE A 53 -4.20 -1.68 -7.01
C PHE A 53 -3.97 -0.20 -6.81
N GLU A 54 -4.37 0.29 -5.65
CA GLU A 54 -4.20 1.67 -5.20
C GLU A 54 -3.80 1.67 -3.72
N SER A 55 -2.89 2.56 -3.33
CA SER A 55 -2.44 2.69 -1.95
C SER A 55 -3.57 3.17 -1.04
N VAL A 56 -3.67 2.60 0.15
CA VAL A 56 -4.59 3.02 1.19
C VAL A 56 -3.93 4.12 2.02
N SER A 57 -4.70 5.15 2.40
CA SER A 57 -4.16 6.26 3.20
C SER A 57 -3.59 5.81 4.54
N SER A 58 -2.56 6.50 5.04
CA SER A 58 -1.94 6.22 6.34
C SER A 58 -2.94 6.28 7.50
N GLU A 59 -3.93 7.17 7.43
CA GLU A 59 -5.02 7.24 8.40
C GLU A 59 -5.87 5.96 8.38
N ARG A 60 -6.26 5.50 7.19
CA ARG A 60 -7.08 4.28 7.05
C ARG A 60 -6.30 3.02 7.44
N ILE A 61 -5.01 2.92 7.11
CA ILE A 61 -4.14 1.83 7.59
C ILE A 61 -4.10 1.79 9.12
N THR A 62 -3.99 2.95 9.76
CA THR A 62 -4.00 3.05 11.24
C THR A 62 -5.33 2.57 11.82
N ALA A 63 -6.46 2.93 11.20
CA ALA A 63 -7.78 2.43 11.59
C ALA A 63 -7.89 0.91 11.40
N LEU A 64 -7.45 0.39 10.25
CA LEU A 64 -7.43 -1.05 9.95
C LEU A 64 -6.62 -1.86 10.96
N ARG A 65 -5.45 -1.37 11.37
CA ARG A 65 -4.62 -2.01 12.41
C ARG A 65 -5.40 -2.12 13.71
N LYS A 66 -6.08 -1.05 14.13
CA LYS A 66 -6.94 -1.05 15.34
C LYS A 66 -8.12 -2.03 15.21
N GLU A 67 -8.78 -2.08 14.06
CA GLU A 67 -9.89 -3.03 13.77
C GLU A 67 -9.45 -4.51 13.78
N CYS A 68 -8.15 -4.75 13.57
CA CYS A 68 -7.55 -6.07 13.60
C CYS A 68 -6.87 -6.39 14.94
N THR A 69 -6.86 -5.46 15.90
CA THR A 69 -6.39 -5.70 17.27
C THR A 69 -7.55 -6.02 18.20
N ARG A 70 -7.51 -7.19 18.84
CA ARG A 70 -8.51 -7.59 19.84
C ARG A 70 -7.97 -7.38 21.25
N ARG A 71 -8.81 -6.83 22.14
CA ARG A 71 -8.53 -6.75 23.57
C ARG A 71 -8.92 -8.06 24.24
N MET A 72 -7.96 -8.71 24.88
CA MET A 72 -8.19 -9.90 25.70
C MET A 72 -8.15 -9.53 27.17
N THR A 73 -9.25 -9.74 27.89
CA THR A 73 -9.28 -9.64 29.35
C THR A 73 -8.97 -11.00 29.96
N SER A 74 -7.85 -11.13 30.67
CA SER A 74 -7.56 -12.36 31.42
C SER A 74 -8.41 -12.42 32.68
N SER A 75 -9.29 -13.42 32.77
CA SER A 75 -10.25 -13.66 33.87
C SER A 75 -9.58 -13.76 35.26
N ARG A 76 -8.30 -14.13 35.33
CA ARG A 76 -7.58 -14.31 36.60
C ARG A 76 -6.84 -13.07 37.12
N ASN A 77 -6.36 -12.17 36.25
CA ASN A 77 -5.40 -11.13 36.65
C ASN A 77 -5.77 -9.69 36.26
N ARG A 78 -6.96 -9.42 35.72
CA ARG A 78 -7.39 -8.08 35.26
C ARG A 78 -6.43 -7.38 34.27
N GLN A 79 -5.40 -8.06 33.78
CA GLN A 79 -4.56 -7.56 32.70
C GLN A 79 -5.35 -7.63 31.39
N VAL A 80 -5.46 -6.47 30.74
CA VAL A 80 -5.95 -6.34 29.38
C VAL A 80 -4.74 -6.50 28.48
N GLY A 81 -4.63 -7.64 27.80
CA GLY A 81 -3.67 -7.83 26.71
C GLY A 81 -4.30 -7.39 25.39
N GLU A 82 -3.48 -6.95 24.45
CA GLU A 82 -3.90 -6.72 23.06
C GLU A 82 -3.25 -7.76 22.15
N THR A 83 -4.01 -8.33 21.23
CA THR A 83 -3.52 -9.30 20.24
C THR A 83 -3.88 -8.80 18.85
N PHE A 84 -2.86 -8.59 18.04
CA PHE A 84 -2.99 -8.17 16.65
C PHE A 84 -3.18 -9.39 15.74
N ASP A 85 -4.26 -9.37 14.96
CA ASP A 85 -4.60 -10.37 13.96
C ASP A 85 -3.97 -9.98 12.61
N SER A 86 -2.72 -10.42 12.39
CA SER A 86 -1.94 -10.07 11.21
C SER A 86 -2.56 -10.60 9.91
N GLU A 87 -3.11 -11.81 9.93
CA GLU A 87 -3.73 -12.44 8.76
C GLU A 87 -4.98 -11.65 8.32
N LYS A 88 -5.84 -11.30 9.29
CA LYS A 88 -7.02 -10.47 9.03
C LYS A 88 -6.62 -9.09 8.51
N PHE A 89 -5.57 -8.49 9.06
CA PHE A 89 -5.08 -7.19 8.60
C PHE A 89 -4.60 -7.25 7.15
N GLN A 90 -3.75 -8.22 6.80
CA GLN A 90 -3.24 -8.40 5.43
C GLN A 90 -4.38 -8.62 4.44
N ALA A 91 -5.35 -9.48 4.77
CA ALA A 91 -6.49 -9.73 3.90
C ALA A 91 -7.37 -8.47 3.70
N ARG A 92 -7.58 -7.68 4.75
CA ARG A 92 -8.35 -6.41 4.64
C ARG A 92 -7.60 -5.33 3.88
N LEU A 93 -6.29 -5.20 4.13
CA LEU A 93 -5.44 -4.28 3.38
C LEU A 93 -5.49 -4.63 1.89
N ALA A 94 -5.37 -5.91 1.54
CA ALA A 94 -5.43 -6.35 0.15
C ALA A 94 -6.79 -6.10 -0.51
N LEU A 95 -7.89 -6.30 0.20
CA LEU A 95 -9.22 -5.93 -0.29
C LEU A 95 -9.33 -4.42 -0.55
N GLU A 96 -8.97 -3.58 0.42
CA GLU A 96 -9.08 -2.12 0.29
C GLU A 96 -8.08 -1.56 -0.73
N SER A 97 -6.97 -2.26 -0.98
CA SER A 97 -5.99 -1.87 -2.00
C SER A 97 -6.35 -2.34 -3.40
N THR A 98 -7.34 -3.24 -3.57
CA THR A 98 -7.70 -3.78 -4.90
C THR A 98 -8.87 -3.02 -5.49
N VAL A 99 -8.62 -2.24 -6.55
CA VAL A 99 -9.64 -1.52 -7.33
C VAL A 99 -10.30 -2.45 -8.34
N TYR A 100 -9.52 -3.36 -8.95
CA TYR A 100 -10.03 -4.35 -9.88
C TYR A 100 -9.29 -5.68 -9.73
N PRO A 101 -10.01 -6.82 -9.62
CA PRO A 101 -11.46 -6.95 -9.55
C PRO A 101 -12.03 -6.39 -8.24
N ASP A 102 -13.23 -5.80 -8.30
CA ASP A 102 -13.93 -5.32 -7.10
C ASP A 102 -14.56 -6.50 -6.35
N PHE A 103 -13.92 -6.93 -5.25
CA PHE A 103 -14.40 -8.02 -4.40
C PHE A 103 -15.66 -7.67 -3.57
N THR A 104 -16.12 -6.42 -3.63
CA THR A 104 -17.39 -5.99 -3.01
C THR A 104 -18.55 -5.99 -4.02
N ASN A 105 -18.27 -6.28 -5.29
CA ASN A 105 -19.26 -6.31 -6.35
C ASN A 105 -20.37 -7.34 -6.05
N LYS A 106 -21.62 -6.86 -6.04
CA LYS A 106 -22.80 -7.68 -5.67
C LYS A 106 -23.03 -8.85 -6.60
N ASP A 107 -22.74 -8.70 -7.89
CA ASP A 107 -22.93 -9.77 -8.87
C ASP A 107 -21.89 -10.87 -8.68
N LEU A 108 -20.63 -10.50 -8.38
CA LEU A 108 -19.59 -11.47 -8.02
C LEU A 108 -19.92 -12.20 -6.71
N LEU A 109 -20.28 -11.45 -5.66
CA LEU A 109 -20.68 -12.02 -4.37
C LEU A 109 -21.83 -13.03 -4.53
N LYS A 110 -22.84 -12.68 -5.32
CA LYS A 110 -23.98 -13.56 -5.64
C LYS A 110 -23.55 -14.78 -6.45
N ALA A 111 -22.71 -14.61 -7.48
CA ALA A 111 -22.23 -15.70 -8.31
C ALA A 111 -21.44 -16.76 -7.52
N TYR A 112 -20.70 -16.32 -6.50
CA TYR A 112 -19.92 -17.20 -5.61
C TYR A 112 -20.66 -17.58 -4.31
N ASN A 113 -21.94 -17.21 -4.18
CA ASN A 113 -22.80 -17.48 -3.03
C ASN A 113 -22.13 -17.13 -1.69
N THR A 114 -21.56 -15.92 -1.59
CA THR A 114 -20.98 -15.39 -0.35
C THR A 114 -21.36 -13.92 -0.16
N VAL A 115 -21.38 -13.49 1.10
CA VAL A 115 -21.55 -12.08 1.49
C VAL A 115 -20.23 -11.44 1.94
N SER A 116 -19.15 -12.22 1.99
CA SER A 116 -17.84 -11.80 2.49
C SER A 116 -16.89 -11.57 1.32
N ALA A 117 -16.40 -10.34 1.16
CA ALA A 117 -15.39 -10.02 0.16
C ALA A 117 -14.09 -10.82 0.38
N THR A 118 -13.72 -11.09 1.62
CA THR A 118 -12.54 -11.92 1.95
C THR A 118 -12.73 -13.37 1.49
N GLU A 119 -13.92 -13.94 1.72
CA GLU A 119 -14.23 -15.30 1.27
C GLU A 119 -14.30 -15.34 -0.27
N LEU A 120 -14.85 -14.30 -0.91
CA LEU A 120 -14.86 -14.18 -2.36
C LEU A 120 -13.43 -14.16 -2.92
N ALA A 121 -12.53 -13.35 -2.35
CA ALA A 121 -11.13 -13.30 -2.76
C ALA A 121 -10.46 -14.68 -2.65
N GLN A 122 -10.66 -15.40 -1.55
CA GLN A 122 -10.15 -16.76 -1.37
C GLN A 122 -10.74 -17.76 -2.38
N LYS A 123 -12.02 -17.63 -2.74
CA LYS A 123 -12.67 -18.48 -3.76
C LYS A 123 -12.16 -18.19 -5.17
N ILE A 124 -11.98 -16.92 -5.53
CA ILE A 124 -11.44 -16.51 -6.83
C ILE A 124 -9.97 -16.92 -6.94
N LEU A 125 -9.16 -16.55 -5.95
CA LEU A 125 -7.74 -16.87 -5.84
C LEU A 125 -7.56 -18.23 -5.15
N SER A 126 -8.19 -19.26 -5.73
CA SER A 126 -8.25 -20.60 -5.14
C SER A 126 -6.91 -21.33 -5.06
N VAL A 127 -5.87 -20.81 -5.74
CA VAL A 127 -4.51 -21.35 -5.69
C VAL A 127 -3.75 -20.55 -4.62
N PRO A 128 -3.14 -21.21 -3.60
CA PRO A 128 -2.47 -20.51 -2.50
C PRO A 128 -1.35 -19.55 -2.93
N GLY A 129 -0.66 -19.88 -4.03
CA GLY A 129 0.34 -19.00 -4.65
C GLY A 129 -0.27 -17.70 -5.16
N ASP A 130 -1.37 -17.78 -5.91
CA ASP A 130 -2.10 -16.61 -6.42
C ASP A 130 -2.61 -15.72 -5.27
N TYR A 131 -3.12 -16.32 -4.19
CA TYR A 131 -3.57 -15.57 -3.01
C TYR A 131 -2.40 -14.86 -2.30
N THR A 132 -1.28 -15.56 -2.13
CA THR A 132 -0.06 -14.98 -1.55
C THR A 132 0.47 -13.81 -2.40
N GLU A 133 0.51 -13.98 -3.72
CA GLU A 133 0.95 -12.95 -4.65
C GLU A 133 0.05 -11.71 -4.58
N TRP A 134 -1.26 -11.90 -4.45
CA TRP A 134 -2.22 -10.81 -4.24
C TRP A 134 -1.99 -10.06 -2.93
N ILE A 135 -1.69 -10.76 -1.83
CA ILE A 135 -1.33 -10.14 -0.55
C ILE A 135 -0.03 -9.34 -0.69
N ASN A 136 0.98 -9.88 -1.37
CA ASN A 136 2.26 -9.20 -1.59
C ASN A 136 2.10 -7.96 -2.45
N ALA A 137 1.33 -8.06 -3.54
CA ALA A 137 1.02 -6.92 -4.41
C ALA A 137 0.34 -5.77 -3.64
N ALA A 138 -0.61 -6.10 -2.76
CA ALA A 138 -1.22 -5.11 -1.89
C ALA A 138 -0.23 -4.50 -0.89
N ALA A 139 0.68 -5.28 -0.31
CA ALA A 139 1.72 -4.75 0.56
C ALA A 139 2.67 -3.79 -0.20
N ALA A 140 3.05 -4.16 -1.43
CA ALA A 140 3.92 -3.40 -2.31
C ALA A 140 3.34 -2.04 -2.71
N VAL A 141 2.08 -1.97 -3.14
CA VAL A 141 1.45 -0.67 -3.52
C VAL A 141 1.36 0.30 -2.33
N ASN A 142 1.31 -0.24 -1.09
CA ASN A 142 1.30 0.54 0.15
C ASN A 142 2.71 0.85 0.69
N GLY A 143 3.77 0.47 -0.03
CA GLY A 143 5.16 0.72 0.38
C GLY A 143 5.64 -0.13 1.56
N PHE A 144 5.04 -1.30 1.81
CA PHE A 144 5.50 -2.26 2.82
C PHE A 144 6.46 -3.32 2.28
N ASP A 145 6.64 -3.37 0.96
CA ASP A 145 7.60 -4.25 0.29
C ASP A 145 8.50 -3.41 -0.63
N GLU A 146 9.80 -3.42 -0.36
CA GLU A 146 10.83 -2.69 -1.12
C GLU A 146 11.10 -3.33 -2.49
N SER A 147 10.66 -4.56 -2.74
CA SER A 147 10.96 -5.30 -3.97
C SER A 147 10.18 -4.82 -5.21
N PHE A 148 9.14 -4.01 -5.02
CA PHE A 148 8.29 -3.49 -6.10
C PHE A 148 8.68 -2.08 -6.54
N ASP A 149 9.92 -1.68 -6.27
CA ASP A 149 10.52 -0.44 -6.75
C ASP A 149 10.87 -0.50 -8.26
N SER A 150 9.91 -0.93 -9.08
CA SER A 150 10.06 -1.07 -10.53
C SER A 150 9.50 0.11 -11.32
N ASN A 151 9.09 1.19 -10.65
CA ASN A 151 8.65 2.43 -11.30
C ASN A 151 9.46 3.67 -10.86
N ASP A 152 10.36 3.60 -9.87
CA ASP A 152 11.16 4.78 -9.48
C ASP A 152 12.40 4.96 -10.39
N GLU A 153 12.68 4.02 -11.31
CA GLU A 153 13.74 4.17 -12.31
C GLU A 153 13.48 5.30 -13.33
N ASP A 154 12.23 5.78 -13.43
CA ASP A 154 11.87 6.97 -14.20
C ASP A 154 11.99 8.25 -13.35
N PHE A 155 11.84 8.14 -12.02
CA PHE A 155 11.93 9.27 -11.08
C PHE A 155 13.35 9.83 -10.96
N TYR A 156 14.38 8.99 -11.10
CA TYR A 156 15.78 9.41 -11.08
C TYR A 156 16.33 9.92 -12.43
N LYS A 157 15.55 9.90 -13.52
CA LYS A 157 16.05 10.24 -14.86
C LYS A 157 15.56 11.58 -15.44
N GLU A 158 14.58 12.24 -14.83
CA GLU A 158 14.06 13.53 -15.34
C GLU A 158 14.84 14.78 -14.88
N GLU A 159 15.60 14.72 -13.78
CA GLU A 159 16.39 15.88 -13.31
C GLU A 159 17.73 16.08 -14.04
N ALA A 160 18.11 15.22 -14.98
CA ALA A 160 19.37 15.35 -15.73
C ALA A 160 19.25 16.17 -17.05
N LYS A 161 18.10 16.80 -17.33
CA LYS A 161 17.85 17.47 -18.63
C LYS A 161 17.26 18.87 -18.59
N ASN A 162 17.17 19.54 -17.44
CA ASN A 162 16.84 20.97 -17.38
C ASN A 162 17.97 21.80 -16.79
#